data_AF-A0A3C0W0F7-F1
#
_entry.id   AF-A0A3C0W0F7-F1
#
_cell.length_a   1.000
_cell.length_b   1.000
_cell.length_c   1.000
_cell.angle_alpha   90.00
_cell.angle_beta   90.00
_cell.angle_gamma   90.00
#
_symmetry.space_group_name_H-M   'P 1'
#
loop_
_entity.id
_entity.type
_entity.pdbx_description
1 polymer ?
#
loop_
_entity_poly.entity_id
_entity_poly.type
_entity_poly.pdbx_seq_one_letter_code
_entity_poly.pdbx_strand_id
1 'polypeptide(L)'
;QDYFFENKKRKNSLPLLMNLIPADRKSNRQSIARLMVACREFLQPGNRAIIIYPEGTRSLDGEIREFKKGPAMIATELNIPIVPAYVHGTHDSL
;
A
#
# COMPACT_ATOMS: atom_id res chain seq x y z
N GLN A 1 8.47 -8.40 -4.70
CA GLN A 1 9.47 -8.80 -3.71
C GLN A 1 9.90 -7.50 -3.09
N ASP A 2 9.47 -7.25 -1.84
CA ASP A 2 9.60 -5.95 -1.19
C ASP A 2 10.81 -5.94 -0.27
N TYR A 3 11.70 -4.99 -0.55
CA TYR A 3 13.01 -4.80 0.08
C TYR A 3 12.97 -4.77 1.61
N PHE A 4 11.84 -4.37 2.20
CA PHE A 4 11.66 -4.26 3.65
C PHE A 4 11.66 -5.60 4.41
N PHE A 5 11.44 -6.74 3.73
CA PHE A 5 11.17 -8.02 4.39
C PHE A 5 12.28 -9.08 4.23
N GLU A 6 13.51 -8.68 3.94
CA GLU A 6 14.63 -9.63 3.72
C GLU A 6 15.20 -10.26 5.01
N ASN A 7 15.03 -9.63 6.19
CA ASN A 7 15.72 -10.06 7.40
C ASN A 7 14.76 -10.60 8.48
N LYS A 8 14.95 -11.85 8.91
CA LYS A 8 14.05 -12.60 9.83
C LYS A 8 13.78 -11.88 11.17
N LYS A 9 14.73 -11.05 11.63
CA LYS A 9 14.61 -10.21 12.84
C LYS A 9 13.87 -8.88 12.61
N ARG A 10 13.94 -8.30 11.41
CA ARG A 10 13.24 -7.04 11.03
C ARG A 10 11.76 -7.26 10.71
N LYS A 11 11.41 -8.48 10.28
CA LYS A 11 10.04 -8.91 9.93
C LYS A 11 9.03 -8.73 11.08
N ASN A 12 9.48 -8.79 12.33
CA ASN A 12 8.60 -8.77 13.51
C ASN A 12 8.54 -7.41 14.21
N SER A 13 9.52 -6.51 14.01
CA SER A 13 9.59 -5.22 14.72
C SER A 13 9.19 -4.02 13.86
N LEU A 14 9.51 -4.01 12.57
CA LEU A 14 9.19 -2.87 11.69
C LEU A 14 7.69 -2.69 11.41
N PRO A 15 6.86 -3.73 11.23
CA PRO A 15 5.43 -3.54 11.02
C PRO A 15 4.74 -2.89 12.22
N LEU A 16 5.24 -3.18 13.43
CA LEU A 16 4.69 -2.65 14.68
C LEU A 16 5.10 -1.20 14.94
N LEU A 17 6.32 -0.82 14.54
CA LEU A 17 6.84 0.53 14.73
C LEU A 17 6.34 1.52 13.65
N MET A 18 6.14 1.03 12.42
CA MET A 18 5.82 1.87 11.25
C MET A 18 4.44 1.61 10.65
N ASN A 19 3.61 0.74 11.26
CA ASN A 19 2.24 0.48 10.81
C ASN A 19 2.18 0.05 9.32
N LEU A 20 3.14 -0.78 8.89
CA LEU A 20 3.28 -1.19 7.49
C LEU A 20 2.46 -2.44 7.18
N ILE A 21 1.72 -2.40 6.07
CA ILE A 21 1.01 -3.56 5.54
C ILE A 21 1.91 -4.27 4.51
N PRO A 22 2.23 -5.57 4.69
CA PRO A 22 2.97 -6.32 3.69
C PRO A 22 2.13 -6.50 2.43
N ALA A 23 2.61 -5.99 1.31
CA ALA A 23 1.96 -6.12 0.00
C ALA A 23 2.91 -6.81 -0.98
N ASP A 24 2.55 -8.00 -1.46
CA ASP A 24 3.35 -8.69 -2.47
C ASP A 24 3.06 -8.12 -3.87
N ARG A 25 4.11 -7.72 -4.60
CA ARG A 25 3.98 -7.27 -6.01
C ARG A 25 3.45 -8.33 -6.98
N LYS A 26 3.45 -9.62 -6.61
CA LYS A 26 2.90 -10.70 -7.44
C LYS A 26 1.42 -10.90 -7.10
N SER A 27 0.56 -10.70 -8.08
CA SER A 27 -0.90 -10.78 -7.95
C SER A 27 -1.40 -12.23 -8.05
N ASN A 28 -1.04 -13.08 -7.09
CA ASN A 28 -1.68 -14.39 -6.95
C ASN A 28 -2.90 -14.27 -6.01
N ARG A 29 -3.89 -15.17 -6.14
CA ARG A 29 -5.12 -15.08 -5.33
C ARG A 29 -4.84 -15.09 -3.82
N GLN A 30 -3.81 -15.83 -3.40
CA GLN A 30 -3.45 -15.97 -2.00
C GLN A 30 -2.84 -14.69 -1.41
N SER A 31 -2.03 -13.95 -2.18
CA SER A 31 -1.43 -12.69 -1.76
C SER A 31 -2.49 -11.59 -1.66
N ILE A 32 -3.45 -11.56 -2.58
CA ILE A 32 -4.60 -10.64 -2.51
C ILE A 32 -5.41 -10.93 -1.26
N ALA A 33 -5.74 -12.19 -0.98
CA ALA A 33 -6.50 -12.56 0.23
C ALA A 33 -5.77 -12.13 1.52
N ARG A 34 -4.45 -12.39 1.60
CA ARG A 34 -3.63 -11.96 2.74
C ARG A 34 -3.58 -10.45 2.90
N LEU A 35 -3.46 -9.71 1.80
CA LEU A 35 -3.48 -8.25 1.79
C LEU A 35 -4.82 -7.73 2.34
N MET A 36 -5.95 -8.29 1.90
CA MET A 36 -7.28 -7.88 2.38
C MET A 36 -7.44 -8.11 3.89
N VAL A 37 -7.00 -9.26 4.40
CA VAL A 37 -6.99 -9.55 5.84
C VAL A 37 -6.14 -8.52 6.59
N ALA A 38 -4.92 -8.28 6.12
CA ALA A 38 -4.02 -7.33 6.77
C ALA A 38 -4.56 -5.89 6.73
N CYS A 39 -5.16 -5.46 5.63
CA CYS A 39 -5.82 -4.14 5.55
C CYS A 39 -7.01 -4.03 6.51
N ARG A 40 -7.83 -5.08 6.64
CA ARG A 40 -8.95 -5.11 7.57
C ARG A 40 -8.47 -5.01 9.02
N GLU A 41 -7.51 -5.85 9.42
CA GLU A 41 -6.91 -5.82 10.76
C GLU A 41 -6.26 -4.46 11.05
N PHE A 42 -5.59 -3.88 10.06
CA PHE A 42 -4.97 -2.57 10.20
C PHE A 42 -5.99 -1.48 10.50
N LEU A 43 -7.16 -1.50 9.87
CA LEU A 43 -8.21 -0.49 10.00
C LEU A 43 -9.12 -0.68 11.22
N GLN A 44 -9.12 -1.85 11.86
CA GLN A 44 -10.00 -2.15 13.02
C GLN A 44 -9.99 -1.10 14.15
N PRO A 45 -8.85 -0.48 14.52
CA PRO A 45 -8.82 0.55 15.56
C PRO A 45 -9.59 1.83 15.24
N GLY A 46 -10.06 2.01 14.00
CA GLY A 46 -10.92 3.13 13.56
C GLY A 46 -10.23 4.48 13.40
N ASN A 47 -8.99 4.63 13.87
CA ASN A 47 -8.20 5.87 13.81
C ASN A 47 -6.99 5.78 12.88
N ARG A 48 -7.07 4.92 11.86
CA ARG A 48 -5.96 4.62 10.94
C ARG A 48 -6.38 4.84 9.49
N ALA A 49 -5.43 5.26 8.67
CA ALA A 49 -5.59 5.44 7.24
C ALA A 49 -4.53 4.64 6.48
N ILE A 50 -4.92 4.08 5.33
CA ILE A 50 -4.00 3.41 4.42
C ILE A 50 -3.69 4.38 3.29
N ILE A 51 -2.40 4.66 3.08
CA ILE A 51 -1.92 5.47 1.95
C ILE A 51 -1.46 4.52 0.85
N ILE A 52 -2.02 4.66 -0.35
CA ILE A 52 -1.66 3.83 -1.51
C ILE A 52 -1.35 4.73 -2.70
N TYR A 53 -0.21 4.51 -3.33
CA TYR A 53 0.13 5.10 -4.62
C TYR A 53 -0.38 4.17 -5.73
N PRO A 54 -1.45 4.54 -6.46
CA PRO A 54 -2.16 3.62 -7.35
C PRO A 54 -1.32 3.13 -8.54
N GLU A 55 -0.29 3.89 -8.94
CA GLU A 55 0.67 3.51 -9.99
C GLU A 55 1.62 2.39 -9.53
N GLY A 56 1.89 2.31 -8.22
CA GLY A 56 2.76 1.32 -7.58
C GLY A 56 4.25 1.45 -7.90
N THR A 57 4.66 2.51 -8.61
CA THR A 57 6.06 2.90 -8.85
C THR A 57 6.16 4.41 -8.88
N ARG A 58 7.33 4.97 -8.57
CA ARG A 58 7.58 6.40 -8.80
C ARG A 58 7.60 6.69 -10.31
N SER A 59 7.03 7.82 -10.70
CA SER A 59 7.20 8.37 -12.04
C SER A 59 8.65 8.80 -12.24
N LEU A 60 9.18 8.63 -13.46
CA LEU A 60 10.54 9.05 -13.83
C LEU A 60 10.53 10.42 -14.51
N ASP A 61 9.37 10.79 -15.03
CA ASP A 61 9.09 11.87 -15.95
C ASP A 61 8.11 12.90 -15.37
N GLY A 62 7.63 12.69 -14.14
CA GLY A 62 6.68 13.56 -13.45
C GLY A 62 5.22 13.34 -13.85
N GLU A 63 4.97 12.63 -14.94
CA GLU A 63 3.64 12.30 -15.43
C GLU A 63 2.98 11.18 -14.62
N ILE A 64 1.65 11.28 -14.47
CA ILE A 64 0.81 10.27 -13.81
C ILE A 64 0.67 9.05 -14.73
N ARG A 65 0.95 7.85 -14.20
CA ARG A 65 0.80 6.60 -14.93
C ARG A 65 -0.55 5.92 -14.68
N GLU A 66 -0.78 4.82 -15.41
CA GLU A 66 -1.99 4.00 -15.26
C GLU A 66 -2.17 3.51 -13.82
N PHE A 67 -3.39 3.68 -13.31
CA PHE A 67 -3.77 3.24 -11.97
C PHE A 67 -4.04 1.75 -11.97
N LYS A 68 -3.43 1.03 -11.02
CA LYS A 68 -3.72 -0.38 -10.79
C LYS A 68 -5.07 -0.52 -10.10
N LYS A 69 -5.76 -1.64 -10.35
CA LYS A 69 -7.04 -1.98 -9.71
C LYS A 69 -6.98 -2.26 -8.20
N GLY A 70 -5.79 -2.46 -7.63
CA GLY A 70 -5.57 -2.85 -6.23
C GLY A 70 -6.27 -1.95 -5.21
N PRO A 71 -6.03 -0.63 -5.22
CA PRO A 71 -6.67 0.31 -4.30
C PRO A 71 -8.20 0.29 -4.39
N ALA A 72 -8.75 0.24 -5.61
CA ALA A 72 -10.19 0.17 -5.83
C ALA A 72 -10.79 -1.12 -5.27
N MET A 73 -10.13 -2.27 -5.50
CA MET A 73 -10.56 -3.54 -4.91
C MET A 73 -10.57 -3.47 -3.37
N ILE A 74 -9.53 -2.91 -2.74
CA ILE A 74 -9.46 -2.80 -1.28
C ILE A 74 -10.61 -1.94 -0.75
N ALA A 75 -10.86 -0.80 -1.38
CA ALA A 75 -11.92 0.11 -0.96
C ALA A 75 -13.31 -0.54 -1.05
N THR A 76 -13.59 -1.22 -2.16
CA THR A 76 -14.87 -1.91 -2.36
C THR A 76 -15.06 -3.09 -1.41
N GLU A 77 -14.05 -3.96 -1.26
CA GLU A 77 -14.14 -5.17 -0.41
C GLU A 77 -14.20 -4.84 1.09
N LEU A 78 -13.57 -3.76 1.52
CA LEU A 78 -13.60 -3.31 2.91
C LEU A 78 -14.70 -2.29 3.19
N ASN A 79 -15.43 -1.86 2.17
CA ASN A 79 -16.46 -0.81 2.23
C ASN A 79 -15.95 0.47 2.94
N ILE A 80 -14.79 0.96 2.50
CA ILE A 80 -14.15 2.16 3.05
C ILE A 80 -14.09 3.29 2.01
N PRO A 81 -14.19 4.56 2.44
CA PRO A 81 -14.09 5.69 1.53
C PRO A 81 -12.67 5.87 0.99
N ILE A 82 -12.56 6.34 -0.25
CA ILE A 82 -11.30 6.79 -0.85
C ILE A 82 -11.23 8.31 -0.74
N VAL A 83 -10.14 8.82 -0.19
CA VAL A 83 -9.81 10.26 -0.23
C VAL A 83 -8.71 10.46 -1.26
N PRO A 84 -8.99 11.11 -2.42
CA PRO A 84 -7.97 11.38 -3.42
C PRO A 84 -6.99 12.46 -2.91
N ALA A 85 -5.71 12.25 -3.16
CA ALA A 85 -4.65 13.21 -2.87
C ALA A 85 -3.68 13.27 -4.05
N TYR A 86 -3.20 14.48 -4.36
CA TYR A 86 -2.21 14.73 -5.41
C TYR A 86 -0.94 15.31 -4.78
N VAL A 87 0.22 14.82 -5.24
CA VAL A 87 1.53 15.27 -4.78
C VAL A 87 2.27 15.84 -5.98
N HIS A 88 2.75 17.08 -5.85
CA HIS A 88 3.45 17.83 -6.89
C HIS A 88 4.75 18.44 -6.35
N GLY A 89 5.72 18.68 -7.22
CA GLY A 89 7.02 19.31 -6.89
C GLY A 89 8.04 18.38 -6.21
N THR A 90 7.68 17.15 -5.85
CA THR A 90 8.63 16.19 -5.25
C THR A 90 9.59 15.58 -6.26
N HIS A 91 9.24 15.59 -7.56
CA HIS A 91 10.12 15.11 -8.64
C HIS A 91 11.28 16.09 -8.85
N ASP A 92 11.01 17.40 -8.81
CA ASP A 92 12.00 18.47 -9.02
C ASP A 92 13.01 18.62 -7.88
N SER A 93 12.81 17.91 -6.76
CA SER A 93 13.65 17.97 -5.57
C SER A 93 14.77 16.91 -5.54
N LEU A 94 14.87 16.06 -6.58
CA LEU A 94 15.91 15.04 -6.75
C LEU A 94 17.06 15.54 -7.62
#